data_AF-A0A3P6F022-F1
#
_entry.id   AF-A0A3P6F022-F1
#
_cell.length_a   1.000
_cell.length_b   1.000
_cell.length_c   1.000
_cell.angle_alpha   90.00
_cell.angle_beta   90.00
_cell.angle_gamma   90.00
#
_symmetry.space_group_name_H-M   'P 1'
#
loop_
_entity.id
_entity.type
_entity.pdbx_description
1 polymer ?
#
loop_
_entity_poly.entity_id
_entity_poly.type
_entity_poly.pdbx_seq_one_letter_code
_entity_poly.pdbx_strand_id
1 'polypeptide(L)' 'CLQVITFHAIIYRIWRERNQRLHNGSSTPPQAIFKEIDRQVRNVILARKHRRKFKNLMSIYMAET' A
#
# COMPACT_ATOMS: atom_id res chain seq x y z
N CYS A 1 3.07 10.93 -7.93
CA CYS A 1 3.76 9.65 -7.64
C CYS A 1 3.17 8.96 -6.41
N LEU A 2 3.11 9.65 -5.26
CA LEU A 2 2.58 9.07 -4.03
C LEU A 2 1.14 8.57 -4.21
N GLN A 3 0.24 9.42 -4.70
CA GLN A 3 -1.15 9.06 -5.00
C GLN A 3 -1.27 7.80 -5.88
N VAL A 4 -0.50 7.73 -6.98
CA VAL A 4 -0.52 6.56 -7.89
C VAL A 4 -0.12 5.27 -7.16
N ILE A 5 0.89 5.33 -6.29
CA ILE A 5 1.34 4.17 -5.49
C ILE A 5 0.25 3.76 -4.51
N THR A 6 -0.35 4.73 -3.81
CA THR A 6 -1.42 4.50 -2.84
C THR A 6 -2.66 3.90 -3.52
N PHE A 7 -3.10 4.45 -4.65
CA PHE A 7 -4.21 3.90 -5.43
C PHE A 7 -3.93 2.47 -5.89
N HIS A 8 -2.73 2.20 -6.40
CA HIS A 8 -2.35 0.86 -6.82
C HIS A 8 -2.40 -0.14 -5.66
N ALA A 9 -1.86 0.24 -4.49
CA ALA A 9 -1.89 -0.59 -3.28
C ALA A 9 -3.33 -0.87 -2.81
N ILE A 10 -4.20 0.15 -2.82
CA ILE A 10 -5.61 0.01 -2.45
C ILE A 10 -6.34 -0.93 -3.41
N ILE A 11 -6.26 -0.69 -4.72
CA ILE A 11 -6.95 -1.50 -5.73
C ILE A 11 -6.49 -2.96 -5.67
N TYR A 12 -5.16 -3.17 -5.60
CA TYR A 12 -4.59 -4.51 -5.46
C TYR A 12 -5.11 -5.21 -4.19
N ARG A 13 -5.16 -4.49 -3.07
CA ARG A 13 -5.62 -5.07 -1.81
C ARG A 13 -7.10 -5.42 -1.84
N ILE A 14 -7.96 -4.56 -2.39
CA ILE A 14 -9.39 -4.85 -2.57
C ILE A 14 -9.59 -6.12 -3.41
N TRP A 15 -8.90 -6.20 -4.54
CA TRP A 15 -8.95 -7.38 -5.40
C TRP A 15 -8.47 -8.65 -4.65
N ARG A 16 -7.37 -8.56 -3.91
CA ARG A 16 -6.82 -9.67 -3.13
C ARG A 16 -7.78 -10.13 -2.03
N GLU A 17 -8.40 -9.20 -1.30
CA GLU A 17 -9.37 -9.52 -0.25
C GLU A 17 -10.62 -10.18 -0.82
N ARG A 18 -11.13 -9.71 -1.96
CA ARG A 18 -12.24 -10.37 -2.67
C ARG A 18 -11.87 -11.82 -3.02
N ASN A 19 -10.68 -12.04 -3.57
CA ASN A 19 -10.23 -13.39 -3.93
C ASN A 19 -10.00 -14.29 -2.71
N GLN A 20 -9.47 -13.74 -1.61
CA GLN A 20 -9.33 -14.49 -0.35
C GLN A 20 -10.69 -14.92 0.18
N ARG A 21 -11.71 -14.05 0.15
CA ARG A 21 -13.08 -14.43 0.53
C ARG A 21 -13.65 -15.52 -0.37
N LEU A 22 -13.40 -15.44 -1.68
CA LEU A 22 -13.89 -16.40 -2.66
C LEU A 22 -13.27 -17.80 -2.49
N HIS A 23 -11.95 -17.88 -2.27
CA HIS A 23 -11.23 -19.15 -2.25
C HIS A 23 -11.02 -19.74 -0.85
N ASN A 24 -10.85 -18.89 0.16
CA ASN A 24 -10.49 -19.30 1.53
C ASN A 24 -11.62 -19.05 2.54
N GLY A 25 -12.72 -18.41 2.13
CA GLY A 25 -13.84 -18.05 3.01
C GLY A 25 -13.48 -17.05 4.12
N SER A 26 -12.25 -16.52 4.12
CA SER A 26 -11.71 -15.70 5.19
C SER A 26 -11.88 -14.21 4.90
N SER A 27 -12.19 -13.45 5.95
CA SER A 27 -12.32 -11.99 5.91
C SER A 27 -11.21 -11.37 6.75
N THR A 28 -10.32 -10.61 6.12
CA THR A 28 -9.32 -9.85 6.86
C THR A 28 -9.98 -8.64 7.54
N PRO A 29 -9.68 -8.36 8.83
CA PRO A 29 -10.15 -7.15 9.49
C PRO A 29 -9.66 -5.88 8.77
N PRO A 30 -10.49 -4.82 8.67
CA PRO A 30 -10.10 -3.57 8.02
C PRO A 30 -8.79 -2.97 8.56
N GLN A 31 -8.54 -3.06 9.87
CA GLN A 31 -7.33 -2.56 10.50
C GLN A 31 -6.06 -3.27 9.99
N ALA A 32 -6.14 -4.58 9.76
CA ALA A 32 -5.03 -5.35 9.20
C ALA A 32 -4.82 -5.03 7.71
N ILE A 33 -5.91 -4.77 6.98
CA ILE A 33 -5.85 -4.29 5.58
C ILE A 33 -5.14 -2.94 5.51
N PHE A 34 -5.50 -1.97 6.37
CA PHE A 34 -4.85 -0.66 6.42
C PHE A 34 -3.36 -0.75 6.73
N LYS A 35 -2.98 -1.56 7.74
CA LYS A 35 -1.56 -1.80 8.07
C LYS A 35 -0.78 -2.35 6.90
N GLU A 36 -1.37 -3.24 6.10
CA GLU A 36 -0.65 -3.76 4.95
C GLU A 36 -0.57 -2.77 3.79
N ILE A 37 -1.63 -1.99 3.54
CA ILE A 37 -1.57 -0.93 2.52
C ILE A 37 -0.44 0.04 2.86
N ASP A 38 -0.34 0.48 4.12
CA ASP A 38 0.75 1.33 4.60
C ASP A 38 2.12 0.68 4.38
N ARG A 39 2.28 -0.58 4.79
CA ARG A 39 3.52 -1.35 4.56
C ARG A 39 3.87 -1.46 3.07
N GLN A 40 2.90 -1.72 2.20
CA GLN A 40 3.11 -1.83 0.76
C GLN A 40 3.57 -0.51 0.15
N VAL A 41 2.92 0.60 0.51
CA VAL A 41 3.29 1.94 0.05
C VAL A 41 4.72 2.26 0.47
N ARG A 42 5.07 2.05 1.76
CA ARG A 42 6.43 2.25 2.28
C ARG A 42 7.45 1.40 1.55
N ASN A 43 7.18 0.11 1.35
CA ASN A 43 8.09 -0.80 0.64
C ASN A 43 8.35 -0.35 -0.81
N VAL A 44 7.31 0.08 -1.53
CA VAL A 44 7.43 0.56 -2.91
C VAL A 44 8.30 1.83 -2.99
N ILE A 45 8.13 2.74 -2.03
CA ILE A 45 8.93 3.96 -1.91
C ILE A 45 10.39 3.62 -1.59
N LEU A 46 10.61 2.79 -0.57
CA LEU A 46 11.96 2.40 -0.12
C LEU A 46 12.73 1.65 -1.21
N ALA A 47 12.09 0.74 -1.93
CA ALA A 47 12.70 0.01 -3.05
C ALA A 47 13.19 0.95 -4.17
N ARG A 48 12.55 2.12 -4.32
CA ARG A 48 12.86 3.11 -5.36
C ARG A 48 13.58 4.35 -4.83
N LYS A 49 14.01 4.37 -3.56
CA LYS A 49 14.60 5.54 -2.88
C LYS A 49 15.80 6.18 -3.60
N HIS A 50 16.52 5.39 -4.39
CA HIS A 50 17.68 5.85 -5.18
C HIS A 50 17.29 6.75 -6.37
N ARG A 51 16.02 6.69 -6.82
CA ARG A 51 15.51 7.55 -7.89
C ARG A 51 15.22 8.94 -7.34
N ARG A 52 15.65 10.00 -8.03
CA ARG A 52 15.43 11.40 -7.62
C ARG A 52 13.97 11.70 -7.23
N LYS A 53 12.99 11.16 -7.97
CA LYS A 53 11.55 11.33 -7.71
C LYS A 53 11.06 10.70 -6.39
N PHE A 54 11.82 9.78 -5.81
CA PHE A 54 11.43 9.00 -4.62
C PHE A 54 12.20 9.38 -3.36
N LYS A 55 13.28 10.18 -3.48
CA LYS A 55 14.16 10.57 -2.38
C LYS A 55 13.42 11.23 -1.22
N ASN A 56 12.44 12.09 -1.53
CA ASN A 56 11.64 12.81 -0.54
C ASN A 56 10.21 12.25 -0.39
N LEU A 57 9.88 11.15 -1.08
CA LEU A 57 8.49 10.66 -1.10
C LEU A 57 8.10 10.03 0.25
N MET A 58 9.07 9.42 0.95
CA MET A 58 8.84 8.82 2.26
C MET A 58 8.53 9.88 3.32
N SER A 59 9.27 10.99 3.32
CA SER A 59 9.03 12.09 4.26
C SER A 59 7.68 12.75 4.00
N ILE A 60 7.30 12.92 2.73
CA ILE A 60 5.97 13.43 2.35
C ILE A 60 4.88 12.47 2.84
N TYR A 61 5.04 11.16 2.63
CA TYR A 61 4.07 10.16 3.07
C TYR A 61 3.86 10.15 4.59
N MET A 62 4.93 10.25 5.38
CA MET A 62 4.86 10.25 6.85
C MET A 62 4.33 11.56 7.44
N ALA A 63 4.37 12.66 6.68
CA ALA A 63 3.82 13.94 7.12
C ALA A 63 2.29 14.06 6.88
N GLU A 64 1.73 13.20 6.03
CA GLU A 64 0.31 13.21 5.64
C GLU A 64 -0.54 12.21 6.43
N THR A 65 0.09 11.29 7.17
CA THR A 65 -0.53 10.33 8.11
C THR A 65 -0.39 10.77 9.55
#